data_AF-A0A1A2RLL7-F1
#
_entry.id   AF-A0A1A2RLL7-F1
#
_cell.length_a   1.000
_cell.length_b   1.000
_cell.length_c   1.000
_cell.angle_alpha   90.00
_cell.angle_beta   90.00
_cell.angle_gamma   90.00
#
_symmetry.space_group_name_H-M   'P 1'
#
loop_
_entity.id
_entity.type
_entity.pdbx_description
1 polymer ?
#
loop_
_entity_poly.entity_id
_entity_poly.type
_entity_poly.pdbx_seq_one_letter_code
_entity_poly.pdbx_strand_id
1 'polypeptide(L)'
;MGGLVTLKFAETNVYSGLVLITPVLPGEVSPAPIDLVVDPRELWGPPPLDLAKHLFFTAASEDDARRYHSMLVSESARAVEQAVTGKRVSIDPVKISGPVLVVAAEKDVLCPPEEVKRLANLLGADYRYASGLGHGVMMAQDWKHIAQAIHQWLTTHVVGLDVVSSASIRPDPSLLTNDARSLEAITSVADHL
;
A
#
# COMPACT_ATOMS: atom_id res chain seq x y z
N MET A 1 -0.65 5.21 5.25
CA MET A 1 -0.19 5.37 6.65
C MET A 1 0.50 4.15 7.27
N GLY A 2 0.21 2.91 6.86
CA GLY A 2 0.79 1.70 7.49
C GLY A 2 2.32 1.69 7.59
N GLY A 3 3.03 2.33 6.65
CA GLY A 3 4.49 2.43 6.67
C GLY A 3 5.08 2.97 7.98
N LEU A 4 4.50 4.02 8.57
CA LEU A 4 4.98 4.58 9.85
C LEU A 4 4.81 3.60 11.00
N VAL A 5 3.66 2.91 11.07
CA VAL A 5 3.39 1.90 12.09
C VAL A 5 4.40 0.76 11.97
N THR A 6 4.64 0.31 10.75
CA THR A 6 5.62 -0.73 10.43
C THR A 6 7.05 -0.33 10.82
N LEU A 7 7.46 0.92 10.56
CA LEU A 7 8.78 1.42 10.96
C LEU A 7 8.94 1.49 12.48
N LYS A 8 7.91 1.98 13.21
CA LYS A 8 7.94 2.00 14.69
C LYS A 8 7.94 0.61 15.30
N PHE A 9 7.22 -0.34 14.69
CA PHE A 9 7.29 -1.73 15.08
C PHE A 9 8.72 -2.29 14.90
N ALA A 10 9.35 -2.02 13.75
CA ALA A 10 10.68 -2.50 13.40
C ALA A 10 11.80 -2.02 14.34
N GLU A 11 11.67 -0.85 14.99
CA GLU A 11 12.66 -0.37 15.96
C GLU A 11 12.78 -1.23 17.24
N THR A 12 11.77 -2.05 17.53
CA THR A 12 11.65 -2.77 18.81
C THR A 12 11.36 -4.25 18.67
N ASN A 13 11.12 -4.74 17.46
CA ASN A 13 10.71 -6.11 17.20
C ASN A 13 11.59 -6.76 16.14
N VAL A 14 11.73 -8.09 16.25
CA VAL A 14 12.42 -8.90 15.25
C VAL A 14 11.45 -9.27 14.14
N TYR A 15 11.92 -9.19 12.89
CA TYR A 15 11.19 -9.60 11.70
C TYR A 15 12.15 -10.26 10.71
N SER A 16 11.61 -11.11 9.84
CA SER A 16 12.42 -11.83 8.83
C SER A 16 12.59 -11.03 7.54
N GLY A 17 11.68 -10.10 7.25
CA GLY A 17 11.76 -9.15 6.14
C GLY A 17 10.67 -8.09 6.25
N LEU A 18 10.95 -6.89 5.75
CA LEU A 18 10.04 -5.74 5.82
C LEU A 18 9.73 -5.24 4.40
N VAL A 19 8.46 -5.04 4.08
CA VAL A 19 8.06 -4.44 2.79
C VAL A 19 7.23 -3.20 3.05
N LEU A 20 7.69 -2.06 2.54
CA LEU A 20 7.04 -0.76 2.65
C LEU A 20 6.52 -0.38 1.26
N ILE A 21 5.20 -0.36 1.07
CA ILE A 21 4.56 -0.01 -0.20
C ILE A 21 4.01 1.40 -0.08
N THR A 22 4.45 2.31 -0.96
CA THR A 22 4.05 3.73 -0.99
C THR A 22 3.93 4.34 0.42
N PRO A 23 4.98 4.18 1.27
CA PRO A 23 4.86 4.46 2.68
C PRO A 23 4.77 5.96 2.93
N VAL A 24 3.88 6.36 3.85
CA VAL A 24 4.01 7.66 4.51
C VAL A 24 5.39 7.71 5.17
N LEU A 25 6.13 8.78 4.88
CA LEU A 25 7.52 8.93 5.26
C LEU A 25 7.66 9.45 6.69
N PRO A 26 8.69 9.01 7.42
CA PRO A 26 9.01 9.56 8.73
C PRO A 26 9.67 10.94 8.58
N GLY A 27 9.77 11.70 9.68
CA GLY A 27 10.21 13.10 9.67
C GLY A 27 11.59 13.32 9.04
N GLU A 28 12.47 12.34 9.09
CA GLU A 28 13.87 12.39 8.63
C GLU A 28 14.00 12.53 7.10
N VAL A 29 13.01 12.05 6.36
CA VAL A 29 13.02 12.00 4.87
C VAL A 29 11.70 12.46 4.28
N SER A 30 10.89 13.14 5.08
CA SER A 30 9.60 13.65 4.63
C SER A 30 9.76 14.87 3.74
N PRO A 31 8.87 15.05 2.74
CA PRO A 31 8.79 16.29 1.99
C PRO A 31 8.37 17.46 2.90
N ALA A 32 8.43 18.67 2.34
CA ALA A 32 7.92 19.86 3.01
C ALA A 32 6.49 19.63 3.52
N PRO A 33 6.15 20.15 4.72
CA PRO A 33 4.81 20.05 5.26
C PRO A 33 3.75 20.58 4.29
N ILE A 34 2.61 19.90 4.23
CA ILE A 34 1.41 20.41 3.56
C ILE A 34 0.70 21.33 4.54
N ASP A 35 0.32 22.53 4.08
CA ASP A 35 -0.50 23.47 4.84
C ASP A 35 -1.94 22.95 4.91
N LEU A 36 -2.17 22.06 5.87
CA LEU A 36 -3.46 21.45 6.15
C LEU A 36 -3.88 21.78 7.58
N VAL A 37 -5.02 22.45 7.71
CA VAL A 37 -5.67 22.65 9.01
C VAL A 37 -6.51 21.41 9.31
N VAL A 38 -6.14 20.69 10.37
CA VAL A 38 -6.89 19.52 10.87
C VAL A 38 -7.46 19.87 12.23
N ASP A 39 -8.78 19.75 12.43
CA ASP A 39 -9.36 19.83 13.77
C ASP A 39 -9.06 18.50 14.50
N PRO A 40 -8.26 18.50 15.58
CA PRO A 40 -7.95 17.29 16.32
C PRO A 40 -9.16 16.66 17.03
N ARG A 41 -10.31 17.36 17.09
CA ARG A 41 -11.55 16.87 17.73
C ARG A 41 -12.48 16.12 16.78
N GLU A 42 -12.24 16.19 15.49
CA GLU A 42 -13.09 15.56 14.48
C GLU A 42 -12.35 14.43 13.77
N LEU A 43 -13.09 13.44 13.26
CA LEU A 43 -12.50 12.45 12.37
C LEU A 43 -12.32 13.06 10.99
N TRP A 44 -11.20 12.76 10.33
CA TRP A 44 -10.95 13.24 8.98
C TRP A 44 -11.73 12.38 7.98
N GLY A 45 -12.76 12.95 7.36
CA GLY A 45 -13.61 12.22 6.42
C GLY A 45 -12.89 11.86 5.13
N PRO A 46 -13.36 10.82 4.41
CA PRO A 46 -12.81 10.47 3.11
C PRO A 46 -12.96 11.65 2.12
N PRO A 47 -11.97 11.89 1.25
CA PRO A 47 -12.07 12.96 0.27
C PRO A 47 -13.17 12.66 -0.77
N PRO A 48 -13.68 13.70 -1.47
CA PRO A 48 -14.56 13.50 -2.62
C PRO A 48 -13.95 12.54 -3.65
N LEU A 49 -14.79 11.78 -4.36
CA LEU A 49 -14.34 10.72 -5.27
C LEU A 49 -13.26 11.17 -6.26
N ASP A 50 -13.43 12.33 -6.90
CA ASP A 50 -12.46 12.83 -7.89
C ASP A 50 -11.09 13.11 -7.26
N LEU A 51 -11.08 13.63 -6.04
CA LEU A 51 -9.85 13.82 -5.29
C LEU A 51 -9.26 12.48 -4.84
N ALA A 52 -10.09 11.55 -4.33
CA ALA A 52 -9.65 10.21 -3.96
C ALA A 52 -9.03 9.45 -5.15
N LYS A 53 -9.59 9.61 -6.35
CA LYS A 53 -9.05 9.05 -7.59
C LYS A 53 -7.65 9.58 -7.88
N HIS A 54 -7.45 10.88 -7.76
CA HIS A 54 -6.15 11.51 -7.97
C HIS A 54 -5.10 11.12 -6.91
N LEU A 55 -5.53 11.01 -5.65
CA LEU A 55 -4.62 10.74 -4.53
C LEU A 55 -4.28 9.25 -4.39
N PHE A 56 -5.26 8.37 -4.55
CA PHE A 56 -5.13 6.96 -4.21
C PHE A 56 -5.28 6.02 -5.41
N PHE A 57 -6.16 6.34 -6.38
CA PHE A 57 -6.62 5.38 -7.38
C PHE A 57 -6.25 5.71 -8.83
N THR A 58 -5.17 6.49 -9.04
CA THR A 58 -4.74 6.98 -10.37
C THR A 58 -4.55 5.90 -11.44
N ALA A 59 -4.29 4.66 -11.03
CA ALA A 59 -4.09 3.51 -11.93
C ALA A 59 -5.17 2.42 -11.79
N ALA A 60 -6.27 2.69 -11.10
CA ALA A 60 -7.42 1.80 -11.01
C ALA A 60 -8.39 2.04 -12.18
N SER A 61 -9.26 1.07 -12.45
CA SER A 61 -10.40 1.28 -13.34
C SER A 61 -11.41 2.24 -12.70
N GLU A 62 -12.30 2.85 -13.50
CA GLU A 62 -13.37 3.71 -12.97
C GLU A 62 -14.29 2.97 -11.99
N ASP A 63 -14.67 1.73 -12.32
CA ASP A 63 -15.53 0.91 -11.48
C ASP A 63 -14.84 0.52 -10.18
N ASP A 64 -13.56 0.14 -10.24
CA ASP A 64 -12.77 -0.18 -9.06
C ASP A 64 -12.55 1.05 -8.19
N ALA A 65 -12.26 2.22 -8.78
CA ALA A 65 -12.09 3.45 -8.02
C ALA A 65 -13.37 3.83 -7.25
N ARG A 66 -14.55 3.70 -7.87
CA ARG A 66 -15.84 3.91 -7.20
C ARG A 66 -16.07 2.90 -6.09
N ARG A 67 -15.77 1.64 -6.36
CA ARG A 67 -15.88 0.55 -5.39
C ARG A 67 -14.96 0.76 -4.18
N TYR A 68 -13.69 1.12 -4.39
CA TYR A 68 -12.75 1.35 -3.29
C TYR A 68 -13.07 2.64 -2.53
N HIS A 69 -13.54 3.68 -3.23
CA HIS A 69 -14.00 4.91 -2.60
C HIS A 69 -15.15 4.66 -1.62
N SER A 70 -16.13 3.81 -1.97
CA SER A 70 -17.26 3.49 -1.08
C SER A 70 -16.85 2.68 0.17
N MET A 71 -15.64 2.12 0.19
CA MET A 71 -15.07 1.42 1.34
C MET A 71 -14.24 2.32 2.25
N LEU A 72 -13.96 3.57 1.84
CA LEU A 72 -13.23 4.50 2.68
C LEU A 72 -14.07 4.89 3.89
N VAL A 73 -13.38 5.00 5.03
CA VAL A 73 -13.96 5.42 6.30
C VAL A 73 -13.21 6.63 6.82
N SER A 74 -13.78 7.31 7.80
CA SER A 74 -13.10 8.44 8.44
C SER A 74 -11.83 7.98 9.16
N GLU A 75 -10.77 8.77 9.01
CA GLU A 75 -9.46 8.53 9.63
C GLU A 75 -9.28 9.35 10.91
N SER A 76 -8.29 8.99 11.72
CA SER A 76 -7.90 9.80 12.88
C SER A 76 -7.25 11.10 12.42
N ALA A 77 -7.79 12.25 12.86
CA ALA A 77 -7.20 13.56 12.60
C ALA A 77 -5.72 13.64 12.99
N ARG A 78 -5.35 13.07 14.15
CA ARG A 78 -3.95 13.02 14.60
C ARG A 78 -3.06 12.23 13.65
N ALA A 79 -3.57 11.12 13.13
CA ALA A 79 -2.84 10.28 12.19
C ALA A 79 -2.60 11.02 10.86
N VAL A 80 -3.63 11.69 10.34
CA VAL A 80 -3.52 12.56 9.16
C VAL A 80 -2.51 13.68 9.39
N GLU A 81 -2.60 14.38 10.52
CA GLU A 81 -1.66 15.44 10.88
C GLU A 81 -0.21 14.94 10.89
N GLN A 82 0.03 13.77 11.48
CA GLN A 82 1.35 13.12 11.50
C GLN A 82 1.86 12.68 10.13
N ALA A 83 0.97 12.43 9.17
CA ALA A 83 1.33 12.02 7.82
C ALA A 83 1.73 13.19 6.92
N VAL A 84 1.13 14.38 7.10
CA VAL A 84 1.25 15.47 6.12
C VAL A 84 1.83 16.78 6.66
N THR A 85 1.71 17.06 7.96
CA THR A 85 2.12 18.35 8.55
C THR A 85 3.57 18.34 9.07
N GLY A 86 3.97 19.35 9.83
CA GLY A 86 5.26 19.41 10.52
C GLY A 86 5.37 18.53 11.78
N LYS A 87 4.27 17.92 12.26
CA LYS A 87 4.27 17.05 13.45
C LYS A 87 4.54 15.59 13.11
N ARG A 88 5.53 15.33 12.25
CA ARG A 88 5.78 13.99 11.70
C ARG A 88 6.37 13.05 12.74
N VAL A 89 6.09 11.77 12.57
CA VAL A 89 6.66 10.71 13.41
C VAL A 89 8.13 10.53 13.04
N SER A 90 8.99 10.55 14.06
CA SER A 90 10.42 10.27 13.93
C SER A 90 10.71 8.78 14.16
N ILE A 91 11.73 8.29 13.48
CA ILE A 91 12.26 6.93 13.62
C ILE A 91 13.73 6.95 14.02
N ASP A 92 14.18 5.87 14.63
CA ASP A 92 15.58 5.54 14.86
C ASP A 92 16.05 4.53 13.81
N PRO A 93 16.63 4.98 12.67
CA PRO A 93 16.97 4.10 11.55
C PRO A 93 18.04 3.06 11.92
N VAL A 94 18.86 3.32 12.94
CA VAL A 94 19.89 2.37 13.41
C VAL A 94 19.27 1.12 14.04
N LYS A 95 18.05 1.24 14.58
CA LYS A 95 17.33 0.11 15.18
C LYS A 95 16.55 -0.73 14.17
N ILE A 96 16.39 -0.24 12.95
CA ILE A 96 15.69 -0.93 11.87
C ILE A 96 16.74 -1.71 11.08
N SER A 97 16.73 -3.04 11.20
CA SER A 97 17.79 -3.90 10.67
C SER A 97 17.25 -5.16 9.99
N GLY A 98 18.04 -5.75 9.09
CA GLY A 98 17.62 -6.90 8.28
C GLY A 98 17.07 -6.50 6.90
N PRO A 99 16.54 -7.46 6.13
CA PRO A 99 16.08 -7.19 4.77
C PRO A 99 14.87 -6.24 4.76
N VAL A 100 14.99 -5.15 4.01
CA VAL A 100 13.91 -4.18 3.80
C VAL A 100 13.77 -3.89 2.32
N LEU A 101 12.53 -3.94 1.82
CA LEU A 101 12.14 -3.49 0.49
C LEU A 101 11.24 -2.26 0.60
N VAL A 102 11.58 -1.21 -0.15
CA VAL A 102 10.74 -0.02 -0.30
C VAL A 102 10.23 0.06 -1.73
N VAL A 103 8.91 0.12 -1.91
CA VAL A 103 8.24 0.23 -3.19
C VAL A 103 7.68 1.64 -3.35
N ALA A 104 8.16 2.36 -4.35
CA ALA A 104 7.62 3.65 -4.80
C ALA A 104 6.79 3.48 -6.06
N ALA A 105 5.88 4.41 -6.33
CA ALA A 105 5.06 4.41 -7.53
C ALA A 105 5.16 5.72 -8.29
N GLU A 106 5.37 5.64 -9.61
CA GLU A 106 5.66 6.78 -10.49
C GLU A 106 4.69 7.96 -10.34
N LYS A 107 3.40 7.68 -10.19
CA LYS A 107 2.33 8.68 -10.13
C LYS A 107 1.86 8.94 -8.69
N ASP A 108 2.65 8.56 -7.69
CA ASP A 108 2.33 8.80 -6.29
C ASP A 108 2.58 10.29 -5.94
N VAL A 109 1.49 11.03 -5.79
CA VAL A 109 1.54 12.46 -5.41
C VAL A 109 1.58 12.68 -3.90
N LEU A 110 1.27 11.65 -3.10
CA LEU A 110 1.28 11.73 -1.63
C LEU A 110 2.66 11.43 -1.08
N CYS A 111 3.35 10.46 -1.68
CA CYS A 111 4.69 10.02 -1.31
C CYS A 111 5.53 9.93 -2.60
N PRO A 112 6.02 11.07 -3.12
CA PRO A 112 6.76 11.10 -4.37
C PRO A 112 7.94 10.13 -4.39
N PRO A 113 8.23 9.45 -5.51
CA PRO A 113 9.26 8.42 -5.58
C PRO A 113 10.65 8.84 -5.14
N GLU A 114 11.04 10.09 -5.39
CA GLU A 114 12.32 10.64 -4.97
C GLU A 114 12.44 10.68 -3.44
N GLU A 115 11.35 10.98 -2.73
CA GLU A 115 11.30 11.01 -1.27
C GLU A 115 11.26 9.59 -0.70
N VAL A 116 10.50 8.69 -1.33
CA VAL A 116 10.50 7.26 -0.98
C VAL A 116 11.89 6.63 -1.20
N LYS A 117 12.63 7.06 -2.23
CA LYS A 117 14.01 6.64 -2.45
C LYS A 117 14.96 7.15 -1.36
N ARG A 118 14.74 8.35 -0.81
CA ARG A 118 15.51 8.83 0.36
C ARG A 118 15.29 7.95 1.57
N LEU A 119 14.06 7.47 1.81
CA LEU A 119 13.79 6.48 2.87
C LEU A 119 14.55 5.17 2.62
N ALA A 120 14.56 4.67 1.39
CA ALA A 120 15.32 3.46 1.05
C ALA A 120 16.81 3.64 1.35
N ASN A 121 17.39 4.78 0.97
CA ASN A 121 18.78 5.11 1.27
C ASN A 121 19.05 5.24 2.77
N LEU A 122 18.14 5.89 3.52
CA LEU A 122 18.27 6.05 4.97
C LEU A 122 18.32 4.69 5.69
N LEU A 123 17.52 3.73 5.22
CA LEU A 123 17.42 2.40 5.82
C LEU A 123 18.42 1.38 5.24
N GLY A 124 19.19 1.76 4.21
CA GLY A 124 20.01 0.80 3.44
C GLY A 124 19.16 -0.30 2.77
N ALA A 125 17.92 0.02 2.40
CA ALA A 125 16.93 -0.90 1.88
C ALA A 125 17.02 -1.08 0.36
N ASP A 126 16.52 -2.21 -0.12
CA ASP A 126 16.26 -2.40 -1.55
C ASP A 126 15.13 -1.47 -2.01
N TYR A 127 15.26 -0.95 -3.23
CA TYR A 127 14.32 0.00 -3.79
C TYR A 127 13.67 -0.54 -5.06
N ARG A 128 12.33 -0.53 -5.10
CA ARG A 128 11.54 -0.90 -6.27
C ARG A 128 10.72 0.28 -6.76
N TYR A 129 10.96 0.67 -8.01
CA TYR A 129 10.16 1.68 -8.70
C TYR A 129 9.05 1.02 -9.52
N ALA A 130 7.80 1.37 -9.25
CA ALA A 130 6.62 0.90 -9.95
C ALA A 130 6.20 1.91 -11.04
N SER A 131 6.63 1.67 -12.27
CA SER A 131 6.27 2.54 -13.41
C SER A 131 4.79 2.39 -13.76
N GLY A 132 4.16 3.50 -14.15
CA GLY A 132 2.75 3.57 -14.55
C GLY A 132 1.73 3.54 -13.40
N LEU A 133 2.15 3.16 -12.18
CA LEU A 133 1.29 3.02 -11.00
C LEU A 133 1.23 4.29 -10.14
N GLY A 134 0.14 4.45 -9.38
CA GLY A 134 -0.04 5.52 -8.38
C GLY A 134 0.04 5.02 -6.94
N HIS A 135 -0.36 5.84 -5.97
CA HIS A 135 -0.24 5.56 -4.53
C HIS A 135 -0.86 4.22 -4.11
N GLY A 136 -2.08 3.93 -4.57
CA GLY A 136 -2.78 2.66 -4.35
C GLY A 136 -2.28 1.55 -5.29
N VAL A 137 -1.00 1.18 -5.17
CA VAL A 137 -0.35 0.17 -6.03
C VAL A 137 -1.13 -1.14 -6.08
N MET A 138 -1.67 -1.58 -4.93
CA MET A 138 -2.44 -2.83 -4.83
C MET A 138 -3.83 -2.75 -5.47
N MET A 139 -4.31 -1.52 -5.74
CA MET A 139 -5.64 -1.22 -6.28
C MET A 139 -5.58 -0.93 -7.79
N ALA A 140 -4.37 -0.85 -8.37
CA ALA A 140 -4.17 -0.57 -9.78
C ALA A 140 -4.54 -1.78 -10.66
N GLN A 141 -4.91 -1.57 -11.92
CA GLN A 141 -5.23 -2.69 -12.83
C GLN A 141 -4.05 -3.67 -13.01
N ASP A 142 -2.83 -3.14 -13.07
CA ASP A 142 -1.60 -3.92 -13.29
C ASP A 142 -0.86 -4.29 -11.99
N TRP A 143 -1.55 -4.30 -10.84
CA TRP A 143 -0.97 -4.57 -9.51
C TRP A 143 -0.13 -5.86 -9.43
N LYS A 144 -0.48 -6.89 -10.23
CA LYS A 144 0.11 -8.23 -10.18
C LYS A 144 1.63 -8.21 -10.35
N HIS A 145 2.16 -7.33 -11.20
CA HIS A 145 3.59 -7.28 -11.44
C HIS A 145 4.37 -6.82 -10.19
N ILE A 146 3.77 -5.96 -9.35
CA ILE A 146 4.38 -5.55 -8.08
C ILE A 146 4.28 -6.66 -7.05
N ALA A 147 3.13 -7.34 -6.96
CA ALA A 147 3.00 -8.50 -6.09
C ALA A 147 4.04 -9.59 -6.42
N GLN A 148 4.27 -9.86 -7.70
CA GLN A 148 5.31 -10.79 -8.17
C GLN A 148 6.72 -10.32 -7.79
N ALA A 149 7.02 -9.02 -7.94
CA ALA A 149 8.31 -8.46 -7.56
C ALA A 149 8.56 -8.58 -6.04
N ILE A 150 7.55 -8.29 -5.22
CA ILE A 150 7.62 -8.45 -3.77
C ILE A 150 7.82 -9.93 -3.40
N HIS A 151 7.05 -10.83 -4.01
CA HIS A 151 7.20 -12.27 -3.78
C HIS A 151 8.62 -12.76 -4.11
N GLN A 152 9.15 -12.39 -5.28
CA GLN A 152 10.50 -12.76 -5.68
C GLN A 152 11.55 -12.21 -4.69
N TRP A 153 11.39 -10.96 -4.28
CA TRP A 153 12.25 -10.34 -3.28
C TRP A 153 12.23 -11.11 -1.96
N LEU A 154 11.04 -11.45 -1.46
CA LEU A 154 10.87 -12.25 -0.24
C LEU A 154 11.56 -13.61 -0.35
N THR A 155 11.35 -14.35 -1.44
CA THR A 155 11.99 -15.66 -1.64
C THR A 155 13.52 -15.59 -1.76
N THR A 156 14.06 -14.44 -2.14
CA THR A 156 15.51 -14.26 -2.28
C THR A 156 16.17 -13.83 -0.96
N HIS A 157 15.51 -12.98 -0.18
CA HIS A 157 16.11 -12.31 0.98
C HIS A 157 15.64 -12.88 2.33
N VAL A 158 14.51 -13.57 2.36
CA VAL A 158 13.93 -14.14 3.58
C VAL A 158 14.11 -15.66 3.53
N VAL A 159 15.28 -16.13 4.00
CA VAL A 159 15.62 -17.55 4.05
C VAL A 159 14.72 -18.25 5.08
N GLY A 160 13.98 -19.27 4.66
CA GLY A 160 12.99 -19.99 5.48
C GLY A 160 11.61 -20.13 4.84
N LEU A 161 11.36 -19.46 3.71
CA LEU A 161 10.35 -19.93 2.76
C LEU A 161 10.93 -21.13 2.02
N ASP A 162 11.03 -22.29 2.69
CA ASP A 162 11.06 -23.54 1.96
C ASP A 162 9.93 -23.46 0.94
N VAL A 163 10.28 -23.55 -0.34
CA VAL A 163 9.32 -23.63 -1.42
C VAL A 163 8.52 -24.89 -1.15
N VAL A 164 7.43 -24.77 -0.39
CA VAL A 164 6.37 -25.76 -0.38
C VAL A 164 5.83 -25.72 -1.79
N SER A 165 6.39 -26.63 -2.60
CA SER A 165 5.97 -26.98 -3.93
C SER A 165 4.47 -26.76 -4.08
N SER A 166 4.10 -25.79 -4.92
CA SER A 166 2.82 -25.64 -5.63
C SER A 166 1.61 -26.40 -5.07
N ALA A 167 1.33 -26.29 -3.78
CA ALA A 167 0.05 -26.70 -3.25
C ALA A 167 -0.90 -25.59 -3.69
N SER A 168 -1.67 -25.87 -4.74
CA SER A 168 -2.82 -25.07 -5.16
C SER A 168 -3.52 -24.55 -3.91
N ILE A 169 -3.52 -23.22 -3.74
CA ILE A 169 -4.43 -22.55 -2.82
C ILE A 169 -5.81 -22.97 -3.30
N ARG A 170 -6.39 -23.98 -2.68
CA ARG A 170 -7.80 -24.32 -2.91
C ARG A 170 -8.58 -23.20 -2.27
N PRO A 171 -9.43 -22.47 -3.01
CA PRO A 171 -10.31 -21.49 -2.40
C PRO A 171 -11.13 -22.19 -1.33
N ASP A 172 -11.17 -21.59 -0.14
CA ASP A 172 -12.03 -22.06 0.94
C ASP A 172 -13.50 -21.99 0.48
N PRO A 173 -14.21 -23.12 0.35
CA PRO A 173 -15.61 -23.12 -0.07
C PRO A 173 -16.52 -22.32 0.87
N SER A 174 -16.09 -22.07 2.12
CA SER A 174 -16.84 -21.26 3.09
C SER A 174 -16.81 -19.76 2.80
N LEU A 175 -15.89 -19.28 1.95
CA LEU A 175 -15.88 -17.91 1.42
C LEU A 175 -16.75 -17.77 0.15
N LEU A 176 -17.30 -18.88 -0.35
CA LEU A 176 -18.28 -18.94 -1.44
C LEU A 176 -19.70 -19.17 -0.92
N THR A 177 -20.06 -18.54 0.21
CA THR A 177 -21.48 -18.42 0.57
C THR A 177 -22.16 -17.52 -0.46
N ASN A 178 -22.76 -18.19 -1.45
CA ASN A 178 -23.64 -17.63 -2.46
C ASN A 178 -24.80 -16.87 -1.80
N ASP A 179 -24.85 -15.56 -2.02
CA ASP A 179 -26.13 -14.88 -2.19
C ASP A 179 -26.63 -15.23 -3.60
N ALA A 180 -27.65 -16.08 -3.67
CA ALA A 180 -28.11 -16.78 -4.87
C ALA A 180 -28.88 -15.87 -5.87
N ARG A 181 -28.35 -14.71 -6.22
CA ARG A 181 -28.95 -13.83 -7.26
C ARG A 181 -28.01 -13.33 -8.36
N SER A 182 -26.74 -13.72 -8.35
CA SER A 182 -25.76 -13.16 -9.31
C SER A 182 -25.16 -14.17 -10.29
N LEU A 183 -25.60 -15.44 -10.27
CA LEU A 183 -25.04 -16.53 -11.09
C LEU A 183 -25.75 -16.81 -12.42
N GLU A 184 -26.79 -16.05 -12.79
CA GLU A 184 -27.44 -16.20 -14.11
C GLU A 184 -26.77 -15.38 -15.23
N ALA A 185 -25.71 -14.60 -14.96
CA ALA A 185 -25.14 -13.69 -15.96
C ALA A 185 -23.86 -14.18 -16.66
N ILE A 186 -23.28 -15.34 -16.31
CA ILE A 186 -21.94 -15.75 -16.82
C ILE A 186 -21.95 -17.10 -17.57
N THR A 187 -23.12 -17.69 -17.88
CA THR A 187 -23.17 -18.95 -18.64
C THR A 187 -24.20 -18.94 -19.77
N SER A 188 -24.04 -18.02 -20.74
CA SER A 188 -24.79 -18.09 -22.01
C SER A 188 -24.12 -17.31 -23.17
N VAL A 189 -22.82 -17.48 -23.42
CA VAL A 189 -22.19 -17.04 -24.70
C VAL A 189 -21.17 -18.08 -25.22
N ALA A 190 -21.28 -19.35 -24.83
CA ALA A 190 -20.35 -20.39 -25.32
C ALA A 190 -21.01 -21.54 -26.08
N ASP A 191 -22.33 -21.53 -26.26
CA ASP A 191 -23.00 -22.51 -27.10
C ASP A 191 -24.04 -21.82 -28.00
N HIS A 192 -23.68 -21.72 -29.28
CA HIS A 192 -24.47 -21.36 -30.46
C HIS A 192 -24.35 -19.91 -30.98
N LEU A 193 -23.54 -19.81 -32.06
CA LEU A 193 -23.30 -18.71 -33.02
C LEU A 193 -22.04 -17.86 -32.78
#